data_AF-A0A9D7FLE7-F1
#
_entry.id   AF-A0A9D7FLE7-F1
#
_cell.length_a   1.000
_cell.length_b   1.000
_cell.length_c   1.000
_cell.angle_alpha   90.00
_cell.angle_beta   90.00
_cell.angle_gamma   90.00
#
_symmetry.space_group_name_H-M   'P 1'
#
loop_
_entity.id
_entity.type
_entity.pdbx_description
1 polymer ?
#
loop_
_entity_poly.entity_id
_entity_poly.type
_entity_poly.pdbx_seq_one_letter_code
_entity_poly.pdbx_strand_id
1 'polypeptide(L)'
;MKKIIPGLLLLLLSHSARSQNGLESVIVERYYVSDANDATMNSTGGILPVGSVTYRVFVDLLPGYKFQAAYGVPDHELRIETTTLFFNNEDRGATAPTFTKNQASQNTVMLDSWLSVGAACSGNFGVLKSLDDGLNNFTNSDGVLQNSDITAGIPLTTQDGLIAGTPEAVTAVGITTEMAMFDAQNDGTNGPLFSTFNGSWASLNGSIGPDTADNKILIAQMTTNGDFSFELNIQIGTPSGGVENYVARNPIGAEILEPTLIYSAINGIGNGLSVSVPVLNVYPNPAVDNFDLEIKSVVPEADASYTIYSILGTEVIHKNLGRISAEYTEKVDVSSLSSGQYFVKISVD
;
A
#
# COMPACT_ATOMS: atom_id res chain seq x y z
N MET A 1 5.31 12.73 74.65
CA MET A 1 6.17 12.42 73.49
C MET A 1 5.32 11.68 72.46
N LYS A 2 4.88 12.34 71.39
CA LYS A 2 4.06 11.73 70.32
C LYS A 2 4.99 11.17 69.25
N LYS A 3 4.93 9.87 68.98
CA LYS A 3 5.66 9.21 67.89
C LYS A 3 4.84 9.38 66.61
N ILE A 4 5.43 10.02 65.60
CA ILE A 4 4.87 10.11 64.24
C ILE A 4 5.64 9.10 63.39
N ILE A 5 4.95 8.12 62.81
CA ILE A 5 5.51 7.18 61.84
C ILE A 5 5.15 7.74 60.45
N PRO A 6 6.10 8.00 59.54
CA PRO A 6 5.76 8.34 58.17
C PRO A 6 5.52 7.04 57.38
N GLY A 7 4.30 6.88 56.86
CA GLY A 7 3.97 5.82 55.91
C GLY A 7 4.39 6.22 54.50
N LEU A 8 5.23 5.40 53.88
CA LEU A 8 5.62 5.53 52.48
C LEU A 8 4.49 4.97 51.59
N LEU A 9 3.76 5.85 50.91
CA LEU A 9 2.73 5.47 49.94
C LEU A 9 3.42 5.18 48.60
N LEU A 10 3.58 3.91 48.25
CA LEU A 10 4.09 3.47 46.95
C LEU A 10 2.92 3.45 45.95
N LEU A 11 2.81 4.46 45.08
CA LEU A 11 1.89 4.44 43.93
C LEU A 11 2.44 3.48 42.87
N LEU A 12 1.84 2.31 42.73
CA LEU A 12 2.03 1.42 41.59
C LEU A 12 1.20 1.95 40.41
N LEU A 13 1.84 2.74 39.54
CA LEU A 13 1.29 3.10 38.23
C LEU A 13 1.37 1.87 37.31
N SER A 14 0.32 1.06 37.28
CA SER A 14 0.15 0.00 36.30
C SER A 14 0.06 0.62 34.90
N HIS A 15 1.17 0.57 34.16
CA HIS A 15 1.17 0.87 32.74
C HIS A 15 0.54 -0.31 32.02
N SER A 16 -0.73 -0.17 31.63
CA SER A 16 -1.30 -1.03 30.60
C SER A 16 -0.60 -0.70 29.29
N ALA A 17 0.45 -1.45 28.96
CA ALA A 17 1.00 -1.45 27.61
C ALA A 17 -0.09 -2.02 26.70
N ARG A 18 -0.81 -1.15 26.01
CA ARG A 18 -1.55 -1.59 24.82
C ARG A 18 -0.49 -2.03 23.81
N SER A 19 -0.64 -3.24 23.27
CA SER A 19 0.08 -3.62 22.06
C SER A 19 -0.23 -2.55 21.01
N GLN A 20 0.77 -1.77 20.62
CA GLN A 20 0.66 -0.94 19.43
C GLN A 20 0.96 -1.87 18.25
N ASN A 21 0.07 -1.86 17.26
CA ASN A 21 0.34 -2.53 15.99
C ASN A 21 1.41 -1.68 15.27
N GLY A 22 2.57 -2.28 15.00
CA GLY A 22 3.69 -1.60 14.39
C GLY A 22 3.52 -1.22 12.92
N LEU A 23 2.60 -1.86 12.18
CA LEU A 23 2.22 -1.45 10.83
C LEU A 23 1.02 -0.51 10.90
N GLU A 24 1.20 0.72 10.42
CA GLU A 24 0.13 1.73 10.38
C GLU A 24 -0.69 1.63 9.08
N SER A 25 -0.02 1.41 7.94
CA SER A 25 -0.67 1.18 6.65
C SER A 25 0.31 0.70 5.57
N VAL A 26 -0.24 0.25 4.44
CA VAL A 26 0.46 0.20 3.15
C VAL A 26 0.00 1.37 2.29
N ILE A 27 0.97 2.11 1.73
CA ILE A 27 0.74 3.30 0.92
C ILE A 27 1.13 3.00 -0.52
N VAL A 28 0.28 3.37 -1.48
CA VAL A 28 0.58 3.25 -2.91
C VAL A 28 0.65 4.64 -3.53
N GLU A 29 1.84 5.00 -4.01
CA GLU A 29 2.09 6.25 -4.74
C GLU A 29 2.06 6.00 -6.25
N ARG A 30 1.30 6.82 -6.99
CA ARG A 30 1.46 6.92 -8.45
C ARG A 30 2.71 7.74 -8.72
N TYR A 31 3.82 7.06 -8.97
CA TYR A 31 5.14 7.63 -9.09
C TYR A 31 5.35 8.38 -10.41
N TYR A 32 4.88 7.82 -11.53
CA TYR A 32 5.01 8.43 -12.86
C TYR A 32 3.95 7.90 -13.83
N VAL A 33 3.62 8.68 -14.87
CA VAL A 33 2.80 8.24 -16.00
C VAL A 33 3.60 8.46 -17.28
N SER A 34 3.81 7.41 -18.08
CA SER A 34 4.57 7.51 -19.31
C SER A 34 3.83 8.33 -20.37
N ASP A 35 4.57 9.13 -21.14
CA ASP A 35 4.06 9.87 -22.29
C ASP A 35 4.68 9.39 -23.61
N ALA A 36 4.36 10.08 -24.70
CA ALA A 36 4.88 9.74 -26.02
C ALA A 36 6.40 9.96 -26.15
N ASN A 37 6.99 10.83 -25.34
CA ASN A 37 8.43 11.08 -25.33
C ASN A 37 9.17 9.91 -24.64
N ASP A 38 8.61 9.33 -23.57
CA ASP A 38 9.21 8.16 -22.93
C ASP A 38 9.31 6.95 -23.88
N ALA A 39 8.30 6.77 -24.75
CA ALA A 39 8.25 5.69 -25.74
C ALA A 39 9.33 5.80 -26.83
N THR A 40 10.08 6.91 -26.94
CA THR A 40 11.21 7.02 -27.87
C THR A 40 12.37 6.10 -27.48
N MET A 41 12.40 5.63 -26.22
CA MET A 41 13.44 4.74 -25.71
C MET A 41 13.14 3.26 -25.89
N ASN A 42 12.04 2.91 -26.57
CA ASN A 42 11.58 1.53 -26.71
C ASN A 42 12.60 0.57 -27.35
N SER A 43 13.47 1.08 -28.24
CA SER A 43 14.52 0.26 -28.86
C SER A 43 15.67 -0.13 -27.92
N THR A 44 15.70 0.45 -26.72
CA THR A 44 16.77 0.23 -25.73
C THR A 44 16.21 -0.27 -24.41
N GLY A 45 15.12 0.34 -23.92
CA GLY A 45 14.52 0.01 -22.61
C GLY A 45 13.41 -1.04 -22.67
N GLY A 46 13.05 -1.58 -23.84
CA GLY A 46 11.86 -2.41 -24.01
C GLY A 46 10.60 -1.57 -24.29
N ILE A 47 9.51 -2.23 -24.70
CA ILE A 47 8.27 -1.53 -25.10
C ILE A 47 7.56 -0.98 -23.86
N LEU A 48 7.58 0.34 -23.70
CA LEU A 48 6.77 1.06 -22.71
C LEU A 48 5.53 1.67 -23.40
N PRO A 49 4.32 1.12 -23.19
CA PRO A 49 3.11 1.75 -23.70
C PRO A 49 2.92 3.15 -23.12
N VAL A 50 2.46 4.11 -23.93
CA VAL A 50 2.08 5.45 -23.47
C VAL A 50 0.90 5.34 -22.49
N GLY A 51 0.92 6.09 -21.40
CA GLY A 51 -0.08 6.04 -20.33
C GLY A 51 0.13 4.90 -19.33
N SER A 52 1.26 4.18 -19.40
CA SER A 52 1.67 3.25 -18.35
C SER A 52 1.89 4.01 -17.05
N VAL A 53 1.43 3.45 -15.94
CA VAL A 53 1.58 4.05 -14.62
C VAL A 53 2.63 3.26 -13.85
N THR A 54 3.60 3.96 -13.28
CA THR A 54 4.53 3.42 -12.30
C THR A 54 3.97 3.66 -10.90
N TYR A 55 3.77 2.59 -10.14
CA TYR A 55 3.33 2.59 -8.75
C TYR A 55 4.51 2.28 -7.84
N ARG A 56 4.64 2.99 -6.71
CA ARG A 56 5.54 2.65 -5.61
C ARG A 56 4.72 2.23 -4.40
N VAL A 57 5.07 1.10 -3.80
CA VAL A 57 4.36 0.53 -2.65
C VAL A 57 5.24 0.67 -1.40
N PHE A 58 4.75 1.38 -0.41
CA PHE A 58 5.45 1.63 0.85
C PHE A 58 4.73 0.94 2.01
N VAL A 59 5.51 0.49 2.99
CA VAL A 59 4.98 0.18 4.32
C VAL A 59 5.21 1.37 5.24
N ASP A 60 4.20 1.72 6.01
CA ASP A 60 4.24 2.77 7.02
C ASP A 60 4.31 2.15 8.41
N LEU A 61 5.45 2.29 9.08
CA LEU A 61 5.70 1.63 10.35
C LEU A 61 5.83 2.64 11.48
N LEU A 62 5.41 2.26 12.68
CA LEU A 62 5.73 3.03 13.87
C LEU A 62 7.26 3.14 14.07
N PRO A 63 7.77 4.21 14.69
CA PRO A 63 9.18 4.36 15.01
C PRO A 63 9.76 3.16 15.77
N GLY A 64 10.93 2.69 15.33
CA GLY A 64 11.66 1.58 15.93
C GLY A 64 11.23 0.19 15.46
N TYR A 65 10.16 0.06 14.69
CA TYR A 65 9.80 -1.17 13.99
C TYR A 65 10.59 -1.31 12.69
N LYS A 66 10.74 -2.56 12.23
CA LYS A 66 11.50 -2.88 11.01
C LYS A 66 10.71 -3.75 10.06
N PHE A 67 10.70 -3.43 8.78
CA PHE A 67 10.19 -4.35 7.76
C PHE A 67 11.12 -5.56 7.64
N GLN A 68 10.59 -6.78 7.77
CA GLN A 68 11.41 -8.00 7.67
C GLN A 68 11.10 -8.80 6.42
N ALA A 69 9.82 -9.00 6.07
CA ALA A 69 9.46 -9.76 4.89
C ALA A 69 8.04 -9.45 4.42
N ALA A 70 7.82 -9.57 3.11
CA ALA A 70 6.50 -9.86 2.57
C ALA A 70 6.46 -11.34 2.19
N TYR A 71 5.45 -12.07 2.65
CA TYR A 71 5.46 -13.54 2.66
C TYR A 71 4.16 -14.16 2.17
N GLY A 72 4.29 -15.37 1.62
CA GLY A 72 3.21 -16.28 1.26
C GLY A 72 3.39 -17.61 1.97
N VAL A 73 2.31 -18.11 2.55
CA VAL A 73 2.19 -19.39 3.28
C VAL A 73 0.89 -20.09 2.86
N PRO A 74 0.67 -21.39 3.16
CA PRO A 74 -0.48 -22.13 2.62
C PRO A 74 -1.86 -21.49 2.83
N ASP A 75 -2.07 -20.78 3.95
CA ASP A 75 -3.34 -20.10 4.27
C ASP A 75 -3.40 -18.64 3.80
N HIS A 76 -2.28 -18.07 3.33
CA HIS A 76 -2.15 -16.67 2.92
C HIS A 76 -1.29 -16.55 1.65
N GLU A 77 -1.92 -16.35 0.50
CA GLU A 77 -1.23 -16.09 -0.77
C GLU A 77 -0.46 -14.77 -0.70
N LEU A 78 0.74 -14.74 -1.27
CA LEU A 78 1.43 -13.50 -1.60
C LEU A 78 1.26 -13.23 -3.09
N ARG A 79 0.56 -12.14 -3.42
CA ARG A 79 0.07 -11.90 -4.78
C ARG A 79 0.33 -10.47 -5.26
N ILE A 80 0.86 -10.33 -6.47
CA ILE A 80 0.95 -9.05 -7.20
C ILE A 80 0.57 -9.32 -8.66
N GLU A 81 -0.33 -8.55 -9.23
CA GLU A 81 -0.85 -8.83 -10.57
C GLU A 81 -1.15 -7.57 -11.37
N THR A 82 -1.21 -7.75 -12.68
CA THR A 82 -1.82 -6.79 -13.59
C THR A 82 -2.72 -7.48 -14.63
N THR A 83 -3.66 -6.74 -15.23
CA THR A 83 -4.45 -7.24 -16.36
C THR A 83 -3.72 -7.19 -17.71
N THR A 84 -2.53 -6.59 -17.77
CA THR A 84 -1.68 -6.56 -18.98
C THR A 84 -0.33 -7.22 -18.74
N LEU A 85 0.76 -6.46 -18.68
CA LEU A 85 2.12 -6.90 -18.35
C LEU A 85 2.78 -5.83 -17.48
N PHE A 86 3.76 -6.24 -16.69
CA PHE A 86 4.68 -5.29 -16.07
C PHE A 86 5.76 -4.88 -17.08
N PHE A 87 6.06 -3.59 -17.13
CA PHE A 87 7.21 -3.08 -17.86
C PHE A 87 8.46 -3.38 -17.03
N ASN A 88 9.39 -4.12 -17.64
CA ASN A 88 10.74 -4.29 -17.14
C ASN A 88 11.74 -3.73 -18.16
N ASN A 89 12.71 -2.97 -17.70
CA ASN A 89 13.67 -2.33 -18.57
C ASN A 89 14.67 -3.36 -19.14
N GLU A 90 14.81 -3.47 -20.46
CA GLU A 90 15.69 -4.48 -21.06
C GLU A 90 17.20 -4.15 -20.93
N ASP A 91 17.58 -2.89 -20.68
CA ASP A 91 18.98 -2.49 -20.53
C ASP A 91 19.51 -2.72 -19.10
N ARG A 92 18.72 -2.36 -18.09
CA ARG A 92 19.15 -2.37 -16.67
C ARG A 92 18.12 -2.91 -15.69
N GLY A 93 17.02 -3.49 -16.18
CA GLY A 93 16.02 -4.08 -15.32
C GLY A 93 16.58 -5.23 -14.51
N ALA A 94 16.01 -5.46 -13.34
CA ALA A 94 16.38 -6.55 -12.47
C ALA A 94 15.31 -6.73 -11.41
N THR A 95 15.25 -7.93 -10.82
CA THR A 95 14.24 -8.26 -9.79
C THR A 95 14.32 -7.41 -8.52
N ALA A 96 15.41 -6.65 -8.35
CA ALA A 96 15.63 -5.64 -7.32
C ALA A 96 16.36 -4.42 -7.93
N PRO A 97 16.21 -3.21 -7.37
CA PRO A 97 16.75 -1.97 -7.94
C PRO A 97 18.26 -1.83 -7.75
N THR A 98 19.03 -2.63 -8.48
CA THR A 98 20.50 -2.73 -8.34
C THR A 98 21.28 -1.73 -9.19
N PHE A 99 20.63 -1.05 -10.14
CA PHE A 99 21.24 0.00 -10.95
C PHE A 99 21.67 1.20 -10.08
N THR A 100 22.67 1.95 -10.52
CA THR A 100 23.17 3.16 -9.83
C THR A 100 22.37 4.40 -10.19
N LYS A 101 22.46 5.48 -9.41
CA LYS A 101 21.80 6.77 -9.76
C LYS A 101 22.24 7.33 -11.13
N ASN A 102 23.48 7.05 -11.57
CA ASN A 102 23.95 7.39 -12.92
C ASN A 102 23.32 6.54 -14.03
N GLN A 103 22.94 5.29 -13.73
CA GLN A 103 22.19 4.46 -14.67
C GLN A 103 20.70 4.80 -14.66
N ALA A 104 20.17 5.23 -13.51
CA ALA A 104 18.80 5.74 -13.38
C ALA A 104 18.55 6.95 -14.30
N SER A 105 19.59 7.75 -14.57
CA SER A 105 19.49 8.88 -15.49
C SER A 105 19.49 8.50 -16.97
N GLN A 106 19.47 7.22 -17.32
CA GLN A 106 19.47 6.75 -18.70
C GLN A 106 18.12 6.16 -19.06
N ASN A 107 17.66 6.42 -20.28
CA ASN A 107 16.44 5.91 -20.87
C ASN A 107 15.25 5.95 -19.88
N THR A 108 14.44 4.90 -19.83
CA THR A 108 13.32 4.69 -18.92
C THR A 108 13.67 3.76 -17.74
N VAL A 109 14.95 3.60 -17.36
CA VAL A 109 15.39 2.69 -16.28
C VAL A 109 14.62 2.92 -14.98
N MET A 110 14.33 4.18 -14.64
CA MET A 110 13.59 4.53 -13.41
C MET A 110 12.16 3.99 -13.35
N LEU A 111 11.61 3.52 -14.47
CA LEU A 111 10.27 2.95 -14.55
C LEU A 111 10.27 1.43 -14.51
N ASP A 112 11.43 0.79 -14.32
CA ASP A 112 11.52 -0.67 -14.15
C ASP A 112 10.63 -1.18 -13.01
N SER A 113 10.13 -2.40 -13.12
CA SER A 113 9.33 -3.06 -12.07
C SER A 113 10.22 -4.00 -11.26
N TRP A 114 10.19 -3.88 -9.93
CA TRP A 114 11.08 -4.62 -9.03
C TRP A 114 10.53 -4.72 -7.61
N LEU A 115 11.07 -5.68 -6.85
CA LEU A 115 10.85 -5.80 -5.42
C LEU A 115 11.95 -5.08 -4.66
N SER A 116 11.63 -4.57 -3.47
CA SER A 116 12.57 -3.83 -2.64
C SER A 116 12.33 -4.07 -1.16
N VAL A 117 13.30 -3.60 -0.38
CA VAL A 117 13.24 -3.51 1.07
C VAL A 117 13.77 -2.14 1.55
N GLY A 118 13.56 -1.09 0.75
CA GLY A 118 13.89 0.30 1.06
C GLY A 118 14.65 1.02 -0.05
N ALA A 119 15.34 0.29 -0.92
CA ALA A 119 16.09 0.86 -2.04
C ALA A 119 15.16 1.31 -3.18
N ALA A 120 15.54 2.41 -3.85
CA ALA A 120 15.02 2.73 -5.19
C ALA A 120 16.09 2.65 -6.28
N CYS A 121 17.37 2.70 -5.89
CA CYS A 121 18.52 2.32 -6.68
C CYS A 121 19.72 2.13 -5.74
N SER A 122 20.85 1.65 -6.26
CA SER A 122 22.07 1.48 -5.49
C SER A 122 22.51 2.81 -4.84
N GLY A 123 22.68 2.77 -3.51
CA GLY A 123 23.08 3.93 -2.71
C GLY A 123 21.98 4.96 -2.43
N ASN A 124 20.70 4.65 -2.74
CA ASN A 124 19.59 5.58 -2.47
C ASN A 124 18.35 4.84 -1.96
N PHE A 125 17.76 5.37 -0.89
CA PHE A 125 16.43 5.02 -0.46
C PHE A 125 15.39 5.52 -1.46
N GLY A 126 14.30 4.76 -1.61
CA GLY A 126 13.09 5.26 -2.20
C GLY A 126 12.20 5.90 -1.16
N VAL A 127 11.77 7.14 -1.42
CA VAL A 127 10.81 7.86 -0.57
C VAL A 127 9.59 8.29 -1.39
N LEU A 128 8.49 8.57 -0.68
CA LEU A 128 7.36 9.30 -1.26
C LEU A 128 7.89 10.65 -1.77
N LYS A 129 7.42 11.10 -2.94
CA LYS A 129 7.90 12.36 -3.51
C LYS A 129 7.61 13.54 -2.58
N SER A 130 6.50 13.52 -1.85
CA SER A 130 6.19 14.55 -0.84
C SER A 130 7.17 14.62 0.33
N LEU A 131 7.98 13.57 0.56
CA LEU A 131 9.02 13.48 1.59
C LEU A 131 10.44 13.64 1.03
N ASP A 132 10.57 13.83 -0.28
CA ASP A 132 11.82 14.16 -0.94
C ASP A 132 12.16 15.64 -0.72
N ASP A 133 13.43 15.98 -0.50
CA ASP A 133 13.88 17.35 -0.30
C ASP A 133 14.00 18.16 -1.60
N GLY A 134 13.89 17.48 -2.76
CA GLY A 134 14.00 18.08 -4.09
C GLY A 134 15.43 18.51 -4.44
N LEU A 135 16.42 18.04 -3.67
CA LEU A 135 17.83 18.32 -3.87
C LEU A 135 18.50 17.13 -4.56
N ASN A 136 19.45 17.43 -5.46
CA ASN A 136 20.18 16.40 -6.21
C ASN A 136 19.28 15.40 -6.95
N ASN A 137 18.11 15.88 -7.42
CA ASN A 137 17.26 15.10 -8.32
C ASN A 137 18.09 14.58 -9.49
N PHE A 138 17.81 13.36 -9.95
CA PHE A 138 18.38 12.89 -11.20
C PHE A 138 17.99 13.83 -12.35
N THR A 139 18.80 13.85 -13.39
CA THR A 139 18.49 14.54 -14.64
C THR A 139 18.62 13.51 -15.75
N ASN A 140 17.52 13.18 -16.43
CA ASN A 140 17.55 12.19 -17.49
C ASN A 140 18.43 12.68 -18.66
N SER A 141 19.37 11.83 -19.08
CA SER A 141 20.40 12.12 -20.09
C SER A 141 19.82 12.13 -21.51
N ASP A 142 18.72 11.41 -21.71
CA ASP A 142 18.07 11.20 -23.01
C ASP A 142 16.88 12.16 -23.21
N GLY A 143 16.60 13.02 -22.23
CA GLY A 143 15.50 13.99 -22.28
C GLY A 143 14.11 13.40 -22.08
N VAL A 144 14.01 12.16 -21.57
CA VAL A 144 12.75 11.51 -21.17
C VAL A 144 12.48 11.68 -19.67
N LEU A 145 11.38 11.09 -19.16
CA LEU A 145 10.95 11.20 -17.76
C LEU A 145 10.62 12.64 -17.32
N GLN A 146 10.05 13.42 -18.24
CA GLN A 146 9.73 14.84 -18.05
C GLN A 146 8.23 15.09 -17.82
N ASN A 147 7.38 14.06 -17.94
CA ASN A 147 5.94 14.26 -17.86
C ASN A 147 5.52 14.80 -16.48
N SER A 148 4.67 15.82 -16.50
CA SER A 148 4.15 16.49 -15.30
C SER A 148 2.66 16.20 -15.11
N ASP A 149 2.24 14.98 -15.47
CA ASP A 149 0.86 14.54 -15.32
C ASP A 149 0.43 14.67 -13.85
N ILE A 150 -0.62 15.46 -13.60
CA ILE A 150 -1.12 15.74 -12.25
C ILE A 150 -1.54 14.46 -11.51
N THR A 151 -1.84 13.40 -12.26
CA THR A 151 -2.21 12.10 -11.74
C THR A 151 -1.06 11.34 -11.09
N ALA A 152 0.19 11.70 -11.42
CA ALA A 152 1.38 11.25 -10.72
C ALA A 152 1.77 12.20 -9.57
N GLY A 153 1.04 13.29 -9.33
CA GLY A 153 1.40 14.28 -8.31
C GLY A 153 2.66 15.07 -8.70
N ILE A 154 3.68 15.05 -7.85
CA ILE A 154 4.86 15.93 -8.01
C ILE A 154 5.75 15.40 -9.14
N PRO A 155 6.15 16.22 -10.13
CA PRO A 155 6.99 15.76 -11.24
C PRO A 155 8.37 15.28 -10.78
N LEU A 156 8.91 14.28 -11.47
CA LEU A 156 10.24 13.71 -11.20
C LEU A 156 11.38 14.73 -11.34
N THR A 157 11.18 15.77 -12.14
CA THR A 157 12.12 16.89 -12.28
C THR A 157 12.19 17.81 -11.05
N THR A 158 11.19 17.72 -10.17
CA THR A 158 11.07 18.53 -8.96
C THR A 158 11.40 17.72 -7.70
N GLN A 159 10.88 16.50 -7.59
CA GLN A 159 11.16 15.53 -6.52
C GLN A 159 11.17 14.14 -7.16
N ASP A 160 12.34 13.51 -7.20
CA ASP A 160 12.56 12.21 -7.85
C ASP A 160 12.27 11.01 -6.94
N GLY A 161 11.99 11.25 -5.66
CA GLY A 161 11.76 10.22 -4.66
C GLY A 161 13.01 9.41 -4.33
N LEU A 162 14.21 10.00 -4.46
CA LEU A 162 15.50 9.37 -4.15
C LEU A 162 16.26 10.17 -3.09
N ILE A 163 16.48 9.56 -1.93
CA ILE A 163 17.37 10.12 -0.89
C ILE A 163 18.62 9.26 -0.78
N ALA A 164 19.79 9.89 -0.78
CA ALA A 164 21.08 9.19 -0.63
C ALA A 164 21.15 8.41 0.69
N GLY A 165 21.63 7.17 0.64
CA GLY A 165 21.72 6.32 1.83
C GLY A 165 22.20 4.90 1.54
N THR A 166 22.03 4.02 2.52
CA THR A 166 22.47 2.63 2.45
C THR A 166 21.32 1.69 2.78
N PRO A 167 20.35 1.51 1.86
CA PRO A 167 19.25 0.58 2.07
C PRO A 167 19.75 -0.87 2.13
N GLU A 168 18.99 -1.71 2.81
CA GLU A 168 19.24 -3.16 2.86
C GLU A 168 19.02 -3.82 1.49
N ALA A 169 19.62 -5.00 1.30
CA ALA A 169 19.47 -5.78 0.07
C ALA A 169 18.28 -6.75 0.17
N VAL A 170 17.56 -6.91 -0.94
CA VAL A 170 16.47 -7.90 -1.06
C VAL A 170 17.05 -9.31 -0.98
N THR A 171 16.44 -10.16 -0.16
CA THR A 171 16.71 -11.59 -0.12
C THR A 171 15.45 -12.37 -0.43
N ALA A 172 15.49 -13.22 -1.45
CA ALA A 172 14.42 -14.16 -1.74
C ALA A 172 14.58 -15.43 -0.88
N VAL A 173 13.52 -15.86 -0.21
CA VAL A 173 13.48 -17.09 0.61
C VAL A 173 12.31 -17.94 0.13
N GLY A 174 12.56 -19.15 -0.35
CA GLY A 174 11.50 -20.04 -0.86
C GLY A 174 10.90 -19.63 -2.22
N ILE A 175 11.11 -18.38 -2.66
CA ILE A 175 10.88 -17.94 -4.04
C ILE A 175 11.99 -18.51 -4.94
N THR A 176 11.58 -19.07 -6.07
CA THR A 176 12.47 -19.61 -7.10
C THR A 176 12.30 -18.82 -8.40
N THR A 177 11.32 -19.20 -9.24
CA THR A 177 11.11 -18.60 -10.56
C THR A 177 10.09 -17.47 -10.54
N GLU A 178 9.34 -17.29 -9.45
CA GLU A 178 8.23 -16.33 -9.38
C GLU A 178 8.69 -14.88 -9.59
N MET A 179 9.90 -14.53 -9.15
CA MET A 179 10.47 -13.18 -9.36
C MET A 179 10.97 -12.93 -10.79
N ALA A 180 11.06 -13.95 -11.66
CA ALA A 180 11.58 -13.79 -13.02
C ALA A 180 10.75 -12.82 -13.87
N MET A 181 9.52 -12.52 -13.44
CA MET A 181 8.65 -11.52 -14.06
C MET A 181 9.06 -10.07 -13.86
N PHE A 182 9.98 -9.81 -12.93
CA PHE A 182 10.58 -8.50 -12.65
C PHE A 182 12.03 -8.42 -13.14
N ASP A 183 12.51 -9.42 -13.88
CA ASP A 183 13.87 -9.40 -14.44
C ASP A 183 13.93 -8.56 -15.72
N ALA A 184 15.10 -8.45 -16.35
CA ALA A 184 15.37 -7.65 -17.55
C ALA A 184 14.71 -8.18 -18.85
N GLN A 185 13.41 -8.49 -18.82
CA GLN A 185 12.68 -9.08 -19.94
C GLN A 185 11.32 -8.38 -20.15
N ASN A 186 11.13 -7.77 -21.32
CA ASN A 186 9.96 -6.97 -21.70
C ASN A 186 9.14 -7.62 -22.83
N ASP A 187 8.97 -8.95 -22.80
CA ASP A 187 8.28 -9.70 -23.86
C ASP A 187 7.01 -10.42 -23.40
N GLY A 188 6.67 -10.28 -22.11
CA GLY A 188 5.49 -10.87 -21.51
C GLY A 188 5.58 -12.36 -21.15
N THR A 189 6.77 -12.98 -21.25
CA THR A 189 6.94 -14.42 -20.97
C THR A 189 6.61 -14.82 -19.53
N ASN A 190 6.93 -13.95 -18.56
CA ASN A 190 6.90 -14.27 -17.14
C ASN A 190 5.72 -13.62 -16.39
N GLY A 191 4.89 -12.81 -17.06
CA GLY A 191 3.74 -12.12 -16.47
C GLY A 191 2.41 -12.85 -16.72
N PRO A 192 1.29 -12.33 -16.18
CA PRO A 192 1.14 -11.04 -15.52
C PRO A 192 1.00 -11.11 -14.00
N LEU A 193 1.35 -12.26 -13.41
CA LEU A 193 1.04 -12.60 -12.02
C LEU A 193 2.28 -13.10 -11.27
N PHE A 194 2.59 -12.42 -10.18
CA PHE A 194 3.43 -12.92 -9.11
C PHE A 194 2.53 -13.60 -8.08
N SER A 195 2.76 -14.88 -7.79
CA SER A 195 1.99 -15.60 -6.78
C SER A 195 2.83 -16.68 -6.12
N THR A 196 2.81 -16.75 -4.79
CA THR A 196 3.39 -17.86 -4.04
C THR A 196 2.66 -18.12 -2.72
N PHE A 197 2.68 -19.39 -2.30
CA PHE A 197 2.16 -19.87 -1.00
C PHE A 197 3.30 -20.43 -0.12
N ASN A 198 4.55 -20.26 -0.51
CA ASN A 198 5.69 -20.80 0.22
C ASN A 198 6.97 -20.02 -0.06
N GLY A 199 6.91 -18.71 0.08
CA GLY A 199 8.05 -17.87 -0.22
C GLY A 199 7.90 -16.46 0.30
N SER A 200 9.02 -15.75 0.40
CA SER A 200 9.07 -14.35 0.79
C SER A 200 10.20 -13.61 0.09
N TRP A 201 10.02 -12.30 -0.10
CA TRP A 201 11.15 -11.40 -0.26
C TRP A 201 11.35 -10.64 1.06
N ALA A 202 12.60 -10.55 1.48
CA ALA A 202 12.94 -10.23 2.86
C ALA A 202 14.15 -9.31 2.99
N SER A 203 14.20 -8.61 4.12
CA SER A 203 15.33 -7.87 4.65
C SER A 203 15.89 -8.62 5.85
N LEU A 204 17.05 -9.26 5.70
CA LEU A 204 17.60 -10.12 6.75
C LEU A 204 17.97 -9.36 8.03
N ASN A 205 18.35 -8.10 7.91
CA ASN A 205 18.68 -7.22 9.04
C ASN A 205 17.48 -6.38 9.54
N GLY A 206 16.36 -6.47 8.81
CA GLY A 206 15.20 -5.61 8.95
C GLY A 206 15.46 -4.20 8.44
N SER A 207 14.56 -3.69 7.60
CA SER A 207 14.68 -2.37 6.99
C SER A 207 13.95 -1.30 7.79
N ILE A 208 14.53 -0.10 7.79
CA ILE A 208 13.95 1.13 8.34
C ILE A 208 13.92 2.20 7.24
N GLY A 209 12.97 3.13 7.36
CA GLY A 209 12.91 4.29 6.47
C GLY A 209 14.09 5.25 6.71
N PRO A 210 14.40 6.13 5.74
CA PRO A 210 15.46 7.12 5.89
C PRO A 210 15.17 8.15 7.00
N ASP A 211 13.89 8.48 7.23
CA ASP A 211 13.45 9.17 8.44
C ASP A 211 12.87 8.14 9.42
N THR A 212 13.49 8.00 10.59
CA THR A 212 13.06 7.04 11.61
C THR A 212 11.80 7.45 12.37
N ALA A 213 11.38 8.72 12.27
CA ALA A 213 10.14 9.21 12.88
C ALA A 213 8.91 8.92 12.01
N ASP A 214 9.04 9.08 10.68
CA ASP A 214 7.98 8.72 9.73
C ASP A 214 8.05 7.25 9.28
N ASN A 215 9.24 6.64 9.33
CA ASN A 215 9.59 5.24 9.09
C ASN A 215 8.80 4.54 7.96
N LYS A 216 8.81 5.17 6.78
CA LYS A 216 8.22 4.62 5.56
C LYS A 216 9.28 3.91 4.72
N ILE A 217 8.99 2.68 4.29
CA ILE A 217 9.94 1.83 3.56
C ILE A 217 9.33 1.43 2.22
N LEU A 218 10.03 1.72 1.12
CA LEU A 218 9.66 1.27 -0.22
C LEU A 218 9.88 -0.24 -0.37
N ILE A 219 8.82 -1.00 -0.64
CA ILE A 219 8.89 -2.47 -0.74
C ILE A 219 8.69 -3.01 -2.16
N ALA A 220 8.19 -2.20 -3.09
CA ALA A 220 8.06 -2.57 -4.50
C ALA A 220 7.85 -1.34 -5.40
N GLN A 221 8.24 -1.48 -6.67
CA GLN A 221 7.84 -0.58 -7.75
C GLN A 221 7.27 -1.40 -8.91
N MET A 222 6.15 -0.98 -9.48
CA MET A 222 5.41 -1.72 -10.50
C MET A 222 4.94 -0.80 -11.61
N THR A 223 5.31 -1.06 -12.86
CA THR A 223 4.89 -0.25 -14.01
C THR A 223 4.00 -1.05 -14.95
N THR A 224 2.81 -0.55 -15.25
CA THR A 224 1.88 -1.23 -16.16
C THR A 224 0.88 -0.28 -16.80
N ASN A 225 0.37 -0.63 -17.99
CA ASN A 225 -0.78 0.04 -18.62
C ASN A 225 -2.12 -0.71 -18.39
N GLY A 226 -2.12 -1.78 -17.61
CA GLY A 226 -3.32 -2.49 -17.16
C GLY A 226 -3.73 -2.09 -15.76
N ASP A 227 -4.77 -2.74 -15.25
CA ASP A 227 -5.16 -2.62 -13.84
C ASP A 227 -4.08 -3.25 -12.98
N PHE A 228 -3.72 -2.63 -11.86
CA PHE A 228 -2.69 -3.10 -10.94
C PHE A 228 -3.33 -3.51 -9.61
N SER A 229 -3.08 -4.72 -9.13
CA SER A 229 -3.57 -5.18 -7.83
C SER A 229 -2.55 -6.01 -7.07
N PHE A 230 -2.71 -6.04 -5.75
CA PHE A 230 -1.95 -6.94 -4.89
C PHE A 230 -2.77 -7.39 -3.68
N GLU A 231 -2.36 -8.53 -3.13
CA GLU A 231 -2.74 -9.02 -1.81
C GLU A 231 -1.45 -9.48 -1.11
N LEU A 232 -1.07 -8.78 -0.04
CA LEU A 232 0.21 -8.99 0.66
C LEU A 232 -0.01 -9.56 2.06
N ASN A 233 1.04 -10.18 2.60
CA ASN A 233 1.18 -10.46 4.03
C ASN A 233 2.58 -10.02 4.45
N ILE A 234 2.70 -9.39 5.62
CA ILE A 234 3.93 -8.70 6.02
C ILE A 234 4.33 -9.11 7.43
N GLN A 235 5.61 -9.45 7.59
CA GLN A 235 6.25 -9.62 8.88
C GLN A 235 7.10 -8.40 9.18
N ILE A 236 6.94 -7.86 10.39
CA ILE A 236 7.77 -6.78 10.92
C ILE A 236 8.45 -7.21 12.22
N GLY A 237 9.64 -6.67 12.47
CA GLY A 237 10.37 -6.82 13.73
C GLY A 237 9.96 -5.73 14.71
N THR A 238 9.69 -6.11 15.95
CA THR A 238 9.34 -5.17 17.02
C THR A 238 10.59 -4.53 17.64
N PRO A 239 10.47 -3.35 18.28
CA PRO A 239 11.58 -2.74 19.01
C PRO A 239 12.16 -3.61 20.14
N SER A 240 11.37 -4.55 20.66
CA SER A 240 11.77 -5.48 21.72
C SER A 240 12.43 -6.77 21.21
N GLY A 241 12.61 -6.91 19.89
CA GLY A 241 13.23 -8.08 19.25
C GLY A 241 12.26 -9.24 18.97
N GLY A 242 10.95 -9.00 19.06
CA GLY A 242 9.90 -9.92 18.63
C GLY A 242 9.50 -9.70 17.17
N VAL A 243 8.38 -10.32 16.77
CA VAL A 243 7.80 -10.19 15.43
C VAL A 243 6.30 -9.95 15.52
N GLU A 244 5.76 -9.23 14.54
CA GLU A 244 4.33 -9.10 14.28
C GLU A 244 4.05 -9.50 12.84
N ASN A 245 3.00 -10.29 12.64
CA ASN A 245 2.59 -10.81 11.34
C ASN A 245 1.25 -10.21 10.96
N TYR A 246 1.20 -9.59 9.79
CA TYR A 246 0.03 -8.93 9.24
C TYR A 246 -0.44 -9.66 8.01
N VAL A 247 -1.74 -9.93 7.94
CA VAL A 247 -2.37 -10.62 6.82
C VAL A 247 -3.53 -9.81 6.26
N ALA A 248 -3.71 -9.91 4.95
CA ALA A 248 -4.78 -9.20 4.25
C ALA A 248 -6.19 -9.68 4.64
N ARG A 249 -6.34 -10.97 4.94
CA ARG A 249 -7.63 -11.62 5.22
C ARG A 249 -7.47 -12.79 6.18
N ASN A 250 -8.57 -13.13 6.86
CA ASN A 250 -8.75 -14.37 7.63
C ASN A 250 -7.60 -14.67 8.63
N PRO A 251 -7.26 -13.77 9.56
CA PRO A 251 -6.14 -13.98 10.47
C PRO A 251 -6.28 -15.24 11.32
N ILE A 252 -5.17 -15.96 11.49
CA ILE A 252 -5.06 -17.19 12.26
C ILE A 252 -4.14 -16.94 13.47
N GLY A 253 -4.60 -17.35 14.65
CA GLY A 253 -3.78 -17.29 15.87
C GLY A 253 -3.46 -15.85 16.30
N ALA A 254 -2.17 -15.48 16.22
CA ALA A 254 -1.65 -14.19 16.66
C ALA A 254 -1.45 -13.18 15.52
N GLU A 255 -1.90 -13.52 14.31
CA GLU A 255 -1.84 -12.62 13.16
C GLU A 255 -2.78 -11.43 13.34
N ILE A 256 -2.41 -10.32 12.70
CA ILE A 256 -3.12 -9.06 12.75
C ILE A 256 -3.72 -8.80 11.35
N LEU A 257 -5.02 -8.54 11.29
CA LEU A 257 -5.67 -8.15 10.05
C LEU A 257 -5.29 -6.70 9.69
N GLU A 258 -4.78 -6.49 8.48
CA GLU A 258 -4.50 -5.15 7.95
C GLU A 258 -5.14 -4.97 6.55
N PRO A 259 -6.27 -4.26 6.43
CA PRO A 259 -6.99 -4.10 5.17
C PRO A 259 -6.20 -3.41 4.05
N THR A 260 -5.23 -2.54 4.38
CA THR A 260 -4.41 -1.84 3.36
C THR A 260 -3.43 -2.77 2.64
N LEU A 261 -3.26 -4.01 3.10
CA LEU A 261 -2.52 -5.05 2.38
C LEU A 261 -3.21 -5.52 1.08
N ILE A 262 -4.39 -4.98 0.78
CA ILE A 262 -5.14 -5.23 -0.45
C ILE A 262 -5.24 -3.94 -1.24
N TYR A 263 -4.86 -4.00 -2.51
CA TYR A 263 -4.93 -2.84 -3.41
C TYR A 263 -5.45 -3.24 -4.79
N SER A 264 -6.19 -2.34 -5.42
CA SER A 264 -6.60 -2.44 -6.82
C SER A 264 -6.73 -1.05 -7.44
N ALA A 265 -5.93 -0.78 -8.47
CA ALA A 265 -6.04 0.38 -9.35
C ALA A 265 -6.70 -0.05 -10.66
N ILE A 266 -7.82 0.58 -11.00
CA ILE A 266 -8.54 0.36 -12.26
C ILE A 266 -8.14 1.46 -13.25
N ASN A 267 -7.34 1.12 -14.26
CA ASN A 267 -6.89 2.00 -15.32
C ASN A 267 -7.99 2.10 -16.40
N GLY A 268 -8.71 3.23 -16.45
CA GLY A 268 -9.81 3.44 -17.40
C GLY A 268 -10.83 4.50 -16.97
N ILE A 269 -10.76 4.94 -15.72
CA ILE A 269 -11.46 6.10 -15.20
C ILE A 269 -10.38 7.12 -14.83
N GLY A 270 -10.47 8.34 -15.37
CA GLY A 270 -9.54 9.42 -15.06
C GLY A 270 -9.38 9.60 -13.56
N ASN A 271 -8.22 9.16 -13.07
CA ASN A 271 -7.50 9.49 -11.86
C ASN A 271 -8.22 10.18 -10.67
N GLY A 272 -7.98 9.62 -9.48
CA GLY A 272 -8.07 10.38 -8.22
C GLY A 272 -8.45 9.57 -6.97
N LEU A 273 -8.68 8.27 -7.08
CA LEU A 273 -9.02 7.45 -5.92
C LEU A 273 -7.85 6.52 -5.60
N SER A 274 -7.07 6.87 -4.57
CA SER A 274 -6.91 5.89 -3.50
C SER A 274 -8.29 5.27 -3.30
N VAL A 275 -8.47 3.97 -3.51
CA VAL A 275 -9.72 3.32 -3.10
C VAL A 275 -9.72 3.32 -1.57
N SER A 276 -9.94 4.49 -0.99
CA SER A 276 -10.64 4.60 0.26
C SER A 276 -12.05 4.15 -0.11
N VAL A 277 -12.31 2.86 0.07
CA VAL A 277 -13.69 2.38 0.05
C VAL A 277 -14.45 3.26 1.04
N PRO A 278 -15.65 3.78 0.70
CA PRO A 278 -16.41 4.54 1.68
C PRO A 278 -16.54 3.70 2.96
N VAL A 279 -16.00 4.20 4.07
CA VAL A 279 -15.97 3.45 5.33
C VAL A 279 -17.38 3.48 5.90
N LEU A 280 -17.93 2.30 6.15
CA LEU A 280 -19.26 2.11 6.71
C LEU A 280 -19.12 1.59 8.14
N ASN A 281 -19.48 2.40 9.13
CA ASN A 281 -19.58 1.95 10.51
C ASN A 281 -21.05 1.87 10.93
N VAL A 282 -21.38 0.81 11.67
CA VAL A 282 -22.71 0.58 12.24
C VAL A 282 -22.56 0.42 13.74
N TYR A 283 -23.17 1.32 14.52
CA TYR A 283 -23.11 1.24 15.97
C TYR A 283 -24.42 1.71 16.65
N PRO A 284 -24.88 1.04 17.72
CA PRO A 284 -24.35 -0.23 18.23
C PRO A 284 -24.66 -1.39 17.26
N ASN A 285 -23.71 -2.31 17.12
CA ASN A 285 -23.93 -3.61 16.50
C ASN A 285 -23.51 -4.70 17.50
N PRO A 286 -24.43 -5.48 18.09
CA PRO A 286 -25.87 -5.57 17.77
C PRO A 286 -26.71 -4.33 18.15
N ALA A 287 -27.70 -4.03 17.32
CA ALA A 287 -28.63 -2.90 17.50
C ALA A 287 -29.91 -3.30 18.24
N VAL A 288 -30.51 -2.38 19.00
CA VAL A 288 -31.86 -2.51 19.58
C VAL A 288 -32.66 -1.29 19.16
N ASP A 289 -33.73 -1.50 18.39
CA ASP A 289 -34.60 -0.50 17.76
C ASP A 289 -33.93 0.44 16.76
N ASN A 290 -32.70 0.87 16.98
CA ASN A 290 -31.97 1.77 16.10
C ASN A 290 -30.47 1.54 16.15
N PHE A 291 -29.79 1.98 15.09
CA PHE A 291 -28.34 2.13 15.03
C PHE A 291 -27.98 3.42 14.28
N ASP A 292 -26.78 3.91 14.53
CA ASP A 292 -26.14 4.97 13.75
C ASP A 292 -25.34 4.33 12.61
N LEU A 293 -25.62 4.79 11.39
CA LEU A 293 -24.92 4.45 10.17
C LEU A 293 -23.98 5.60 9.83
N GLU A 294 -22.69 5.43 10.10
CA GLU A 294 -21.67 6.40 9.72
C GLU A 294 -21.13 6.03 8.34
N ILE A 295 -21.19 6.99 7.43
CA ILE A 295 -20.71 6.89 6.05
C ILE A 295 -19.58 7.91 5.91
N LYS A 296 -18.38 7.42 5.59
CA LYS A 296 -17.25 8.27 5.22
C LYS A 296 -16.98 8.11 3.74
N SER A 297 -17.49 9.04 2.94
CA SER A 297 -17.26 9.11 1.50
C SER A 297 -15.88 9.69 1.19
N VAL A 298 -15.29 9.23 0.09
CA VAL A 298 -14.05 9.76 -0.48
C VAL A 298 -14.22 11.06 -1.23
N VAL A 299 -15.45 11.37 -1.66
CA VAL A 299 -15.74 12.61 -2.38
C VAL A 299 -16.40 13.62 -1.44
N PRO A 300 -16.11 14.92 -1.58
CA PRO A 300 -16.62 15.97 -0.69
C PRO A 300 -18.15 15.98 -0.55
N GLU A 301 -18.84 15.67 -1.64
CA GLU A 301 -20.28 15.49 -1.72
C GLU A 301 -20.61 14.36 -2.69
N ALA A 302 -21.55 13.50 -2.35
CA ALA A 302 -22.03 12.40 -3.20
C ALA A 302 -23.53 12.19 -3.04
N ASP A 303 -24.19 11.67 -4.07
CA ASP A 303 -25.54 11.14 -3.91
C ASP A 303 -25.44 9.75 -3.26
N ALA A 304 -26.20 9.52 -2.20
CA ALA A 304 -26.12 8.29 -1.43
C ALA A 304 -27.48 7.67 -1.16
N SER A 305 -27.49 6.34 -1.06
CA SER A 305 -28.62 5.57 -0.58
C SER A 305 -28.14 4.34 0.17
N TYR A 306 -28.92 3.88 1.14
CA TYR A 306 -28.67 2.59 1.79
C TYR A 306 -29.84 1.63 1.60
N THR A 307 -29.50 0.35 1.60
CA THR A 307 -30.46 -0.75 1.57
C THR A 307 -30.08 -1.77 2.62
N ILE A 308 -31.07 -2.25 3.38
CA ILE A 308 -30.92 -3.35 4.33
C ILE A 308 -31.57 -4.59 3.71
N TYR A 309 -30.83 -5.69 3.70
CA TYR A 309 -31.28 -6.99 3.24
C TYR A 309 -31.38 -7.97 4.40
N SER A 310 -32.39 -8.83 4.37
CA SER A 310 -32.42 -10.03 5.20
C SER A 310 -31.33 -11.03 4.78
N ILE A 311 -31.08 -12.05 5.60
CA ILE A 311 -30.14 -13.14 5.25
C ILE A 311 -30.49 -13.90 3.96
N LEU A 312 -31.74 -13.80 3.50
CA LEU A 312 -32.21 -14.41 2.26
C LEU A 312 -32.01 -13.50 1.04
N GLY A 313 -31.37 -12.34 1.21
CA GLY A 313 -31.14 -11.35 0.16
C GLY A 313 -32.39 -10.52 -0.21
N THR A 314 -33.49 -10.67 0.54
CA THR A 314 -34.68 -9.83 0.34
C THR A 314 -34.46 -8.45 0.96
N GLU A 315 -34.71 -7.40 0.19
CA GLU A 315 -34.71 -6.01 0.67
C GLU A 315 -35.81 -5.81 1.71
N VAL A 316 -35.45 -5.25 2.87
CA VAL A 316 -36.38 -4.96 3.97
C VAL A 316 -36.51 -3.46 4.25
N ILE A 317 -35.47 -2.68 3.99
CA ILE A 317 -35.48 -1.21 4.12
C ILE A 317 -34.64 -0.64 2.98
N HIS A 318 -35.13 0.40 2.32
CA HIS A 318 -34.34 1.22 1.41
C HIS A 318 -34.63 2.70 1.68
N LYS A 319 -33.57 3.52 1.70
CA LYS A 319 -33.69 4.96 1.85
C LYS A 319 -32.69 5.66 0.95
N ASN A 320 -33.20 6.60 0.16
CA ASN A 320 -32.39 7.57 -0.56
C ASN A 320 -32.06 8.73 0.38
N LEU A 321 -30.77 8.98 0.61
CA LEU A 321 -30.26 10.05 1.46
C LEU A 321 -30.12 11.37 0.69
N GLY A 322 -30.15 11.31 -0.65
CA GLY A 322 -29.80 12.42 -1.52
C GLY A 322 -28.32 12.76 -1.41
N ARG A 323 -28.00 14.03 -1.63
CA ARG A 323 -26.64 14.54 -1.62
C ARG A 323 -26.12 14.71 -0.18
N ILE A 324 -25.13 13.92 0.20
CA ILE A 324 -24.51 13.91 1.53
C ILE A 324 -23.09 14.46 1.49
N SER A 325 -22.60 14.96 2.63
CA SER A 325 -21.19 15.37 2.81
C SER A 325 -20.24 14.18 2.96
N ALA A 326 -18.93 14.44 2.86
CA ALA A 326 -17.87 13.44 3.03
C ALA A 326 -17.98 12.60 4.31
N GLU A 327 -18.35 13.20 5.44
CA GLU A 327 -18.78 12.47 6.63
C GLU A 327 -20.27 12.70 6.85
N TYR A 328 -21.04 11.62 6.93
CA TYR A 328 -22.48 11.67 7.16
C TYR A 328 -22.86 10.58 8.18
N THR A 329 -23.78 10.90 9.08
CA THR A 329 -24.32 9.93 10.04
C THR A 329 -25.83 9.92 9.95
N GLU A 330 -26.40 8.76 9.66
CA GLU A 330 -27.84 8.53 9.63
C GLU A 330 -28.24 7.67 10.83
N LYS A 331 -29.27 8.11 11.56
CA LYS A 331 -29.89 7.24 12.56
C LYS A 331 -30.96 6.37 11.90
N VAL A 332 -30.73 5.07 11.86
CA VAL A 332 -31.60 4.10 11.20
C VAL A 332 -32.49 3.41 12.22
N ASP A 333 -33.81 3.47 12.00
CA ASP A 333 -34.81 2.74 12.79
C ASP A 333 -35.03 1.33 12.21
N VAL A 334 -34.87 0.33 13.06
CA VAL A 334 -35.05 -1.10 12.79
C VAL A 334 -36.00 -1.76 13.80
N SER A 335 -36.77 -0.99 14.58
CA SER A 335 -37.66 -1.54 15.61
C SER A 335 -38.77 -2.42 15.03
N SER A 336 -39.07 -2.27 13.73
CA SER A 336 -40.05 -3.10 13.02
C SER A 336 -39.47 -4.41 12.46
N LEU A 337 -38.15 -4.61 12.53
CA LEU A 337 -37.50 -5.81 12.03
C LEU A 337 -37.49 -6.90 13.10
N SER A 338 -37.71 -8.15 12.69
CA SER A 338 -37.55 -9.31 13.57
C SER A 338 -36.09 -9.44 14.01
N SER A 339 -35.84 -9.98 15.21
CA SER A 339 -34.48 -10.27 15.65
C SER A 339 -33.78 -11.23 14.68
N GLY A 340 -32.57 -10.88 14.24
CA GLY A 340 -31.82 -11.67 13.27
C GLY A 340 -30.58 -10.95 12.75
N GLN A 341 -29.92 -11.58 11.78
CA GLN A 341 -28.82 -10.97 11.03
C GLN A 341 -29.35 -10.27 9.77
N TYR A 342 -28.75 -9.15 9.44
CA TYR A 342 -29.09 -8.34 8.27
C TYR A 342 -27.81 -7.82 7.62
N PHE A 343 -27.88 -7.54 6.32
CA PHE A 343 -26.79 -6.93 5.57
C PHE A 343 -27.17 -5.49 5.23
N VAL A 344 -26.31 -4.54 5.59
CA VAL A 344 -26.45 -3.14 5.17
C VAL A 344 -25.54 -2.92 3.96
N LYS A 345 -26.12 -2.43 2.87
CA LYS A 345 -25.40 -2.01 1.66
C LYS A 345 -25.56 -0.51 1.50
N ILE A 346 -24.46 0.17 1.20
CA ILE A 346 -24.45 1.58 0.79
C ILE A 346 -24.17 1.67 -0.72
N SER A 347 -24.84 2.59 -1.40
CA SER A 347 -24.48 3.08 -2.73
C SER A 347 -24.10 4.54 -2.61
N VAL A 348 -22.95 4.91 -3.14
CA VAL A 348 -22.43 6.28 -3.16
C VAL A 348 -22.01 6.54 -4.59
N ASP A 349 -22.66 7.49 -5.25
CA ASP A 349 -22.50 7.82 -6.67
C ASP A 349 -21.87 9.21 -6.87
#